data_AF-A0A7S4PBG5-F1
#
_entry.id   AF-A0A7S4PBG5-F1
#
_cell.length_a   1.000
_cell.length_b   1.000
_cell.length_c   1.000
_cell.angle_alpha   90.00
_cell.angle_beta   90.00
_cell.angle_gamma   90.00
#
_symmetry.space_group_name_H-M   'P 1'
#
loop_
_entity.id
_entity.type
_entity.pdbx_description
1 polymer ?
#
loop_
_entity_poly.entity_id
_entity_poly.type
_entity_poly.pdbx_seq_one_letter_code
_entity_poly.pdbx_strand_id
1 'polypeptide(L)'
;ENEKEKENEKEKEEEIEKKGIKIVFKDPQPDLIEEGVYLGDYMMANNHAWLKKNNVTHILTVAAFRPLYPELFTYKVINVDDKDHENLLDRFDEANDFIRAVLEGKKKEGEQKRGEGKEEEDEMRGNGNILIHCRHGKSRSATVTCAFLMHKYGLCAEDALKRVQQRRAVCPNNGFRRQLKEYEKKLRGEEGEEGEEGKGGAEGDGEVGGKAREDGEGEEAEGETAA
;
A
#
# COMPACT_ATOMS: atom_id res chain seq x y z
N GLU A 1 -21.14 22.45 3.26
CA GLU A 1 -19.89 22.65 2.48
C GLU A 1 -20.01 22.13 1.04
N ASN A 2 -20.57 20.93 0.81
CA ASN A 2 -20.69 20.32 -0.52
C ASN A 2 -21.56 21.02 -1.59
N GLU A 3 -22.48 21.92 -1.25
CA GLU A 3 -23.34 22.59 -2.26
C GLU A 3 -22.69 23.84 -2.83
N LYS A 4 -21.98 24.60 -2.00
CA LYS A 4 -21.22 25.80 -2.42
C LYS A 4 -20.02 25.44 -3.30
N GLU A 5 -19.40 24.29 -3.08
CA GLU A 5 -18.33 23.79 -3.95
C GLU A 5 -18.87 23.41 -5.34
N LYS A 6 -20.05 22.77 -5.40
CA LYS A 6 -20.71 22.39 -6.66
C LYS A 6 -21.22 23.59 -7.46
N GLU A 7 -21.72 24.64 -6.79
CA GLU A 7 -22.10 25.90 -7.45
C GLU A 7 -20.86 26.62 -7.99
N ASN A 8 -19.78 26.69 -7.22
CA ASN A 8 -18.51 27.28 -7.66
C ASN A 8 -17.86 26.52 -8.84
N GLU A 9 -18.03 25.20 -8.92
CA GLU A 9 -17.57 24.40 -10.06
C GLU A 9 -18.39 24.68 -11.32
N LYS A 10 -19.73 24.77 -11.20
CA LYS A 10 -20.61 25.11 -12.33
C LYS A 10 -20.35 26.51 -12.89
N GLU A 11 -20.18 27.51 -12.03
CA GLU A 11 -19.89 28.88 -12.48
C GLU A 11 -18.55 28.98 -13.23
N LYS A 12 -17.54 28.22 -12.79
CA LYS A 12 -16.24 28.11 -13.48
C LYS A 12 -16.38 27.40 -14.83
N GLU A 13 -17.15 26.33 -14.92
CA GLU A 13 -17.40 25.60 -16.17
C GLU A 13 -18.08 26.50 -17.22
N GLU A 14 -19.08 27.29 -16.83
CA GLU A 14 -19.76 28.23 -17.73
C GLU A 14 -18.84 29.36 -18.23
N GLU A 15 -17.94 29.87 -17.37
CA GLU A 15 -16.98 30.92 -17.75
C GLU A 15 -15.91 30.39 -18.73
N ILE A 16 -15.53 29.13 -18.58
CA ILE A 16 -14.59 28.41 -19.45
C ILE A 16 -15.20 28.14 -20.83
N GLU A 17 -16.47 27.71 -20.87
CA GLU A 17 -17.19 27.45 -22.11
C GLU A 17 -17.39 28.74 -22.92
N LYS A 18 -17.71 29.85 -22.25
CA LYS A 18 -17.78 31.20 -22.87
C LYS A 18 -16.45 31.68 -23.46
N LYS A 19 -15.31 31.18 -22.96
CA LYS A 19 -13.97 31.49 -23.47
C LYS A 19 -13.54 30.61 -24.65
N GLY A 20 -14.39 29.68 -25.13
CA GLY A 20 -14.06 28.76 -26.22
C GLY A 20 -12.98 27.74 -25.84
N ILE A 21 -12.67 27.61 -24.55
CA ILE A 21 -11.75 26.61 -24.03
C ILE A 21 -12.55 25.33 -23.85
N LYS A 22 -12.40 24.37 -24.76
CA LYS A 22 -12.90 23.01 -24.50
C LYS A 22 -12.05 22.36 -23.41
N ILE A 23 -12.45 22.52 -22.15
CA ILE A 23 -11.94 21.65 -21.08
C ILE A 23 -12.58 20.28 -21.27
N VAL A 24 -11.82 19.36 -21.84
CA VAL A 24 -12.19 17.96 -21.86
C VAL A 24 -11.81 17.40 -20.48
N PHE A 25 -12.77 17.39 -19.55
CA PHE A 25 -12.63 16.60 -18.33
C PHE A 25 -12.65 15.13 -18.73
N LYS A 26 -11.46 14.54 -18.83
CA LYS A 26 -11.33 13.11 -19.07
C LYS A 26 -11.58 12.40 -17.75
N ASP A 27 -12.51 11.47 -17.74
CA ASP A 27 -12.76 10.65 -16.55
C ASP A 27 -11.44 10.07 -16.02
N PRO A 28 -11.20 10.14 -14.70
CA PRO A 28 -10.00 9.59 -14.12
C PRO A 28 -9.92 8.08 -14.40
N GLN A 29 -8.76 7.63 -14.89
CA GLN A 29 -8.51 6.23 -15.29
C GLN A 29 -7.48 5.58 -14.36
N PRO A 30 -7.48 4.24 -14.21
CA PRO A 30 -6.39 3.54 -13.56
C PRO A 30 -5.03 3.84 -14.18
N ASP A 31 -4.02 3.93 -13.33
CA ASP A 31 -2.64 4.19 -13.71
C ASP A 31 -1.92 2.88 -14.01
N LEU A 32 -1.30 2.76 -15.19
CA LEU A 32 -0.47 1.61 -15.53
C LEU A 32 0.86 1.70 -14.78
N ILE A 33 1.03 0.83 -13.78
CA ILE A 33 2.22 0.78 -12.93
C ILE A 33 3.28 -0.13 -13.56
N GLU A 34 2.84 -1.25 -14.10
CA GLU A 34 3.66 -2.33 -14.65
C GLU A 34 2.84 -2.99 -15.76
N GLU A 35 3.49 -3.66 -16.71
CA GLU A 35 2.76 -4.31 -17.81
C GLU A 35 1.70 -5.29 -17.26
N GLY A 36 0.44 -4.99 -17.57
CA GLY A 36 -0.73 -5.75 -17.11
C GLY A 36 -1.16 -5.48 -15.67
N VAL A 37 -0.54 -4.54 -14.95
CA VAL A 37 -0.92 -4.16 -13.58
C VAL A 37 -1.32 -2.68 -13.53
N TYR A 38 -2.58 -2.47 -13.21
CA TYR A 38 -3.16 -1.14 -13.02
C TYR A 38 -3.43 -0.85 -11.55
N LEU A 39 -3.26 0.40 -11.15
CA LEU A 39 -3.60 0.90 -9.81
C LEU A 39 -4.71 1.96 -9.92
N GLY A 40 -5.75 1.83 -9.10
CA GLY A 40 -6.84 2.79 -9.10
C GLY A 40 -7.59 2.92 -7.79
N ASP A 41 -8.67 3.69 -7.84
CA ASP A 41 -9.62 3.89 -6.75
C ASP A 41 -10.94 3.14 -7.01
N TYR A 42 -11.92 3.35 -6.12
CA TYR A 42 -13.22 2.70 -6.21
C TYR A 42 -14.01 3.13 -7.47
N MET A 43 -13.94 4.39 -7.86
CA MET A 43 -14.68 4.90 -9.03
C MET A 43 -14.14 4.27 -10.31
N MET A 44 -12.82 4.13 -10.40
CA MET A 44 -12.17 3.46 -11.51
C MET A 44 -12.51 1.96 -11.59
N ALA A 45 -12.59 1.27 -10.44
CA ALA A 45 -13.07 -0.12 -10.38
C ALA A 45 -14.55 -0.27 -10.77
N ASN A 46 -15.34 0.80 -10.67
CA ASN A 46 -16.73 0.84 -11.12
C ASN A 46 -16.87 1.24 -12.61
N ASN A 47 -15.77 1.44 -13.33
CA ASN A 47 -15.79 1.74 -14.76
C ASN A 47 -15.72 0.45 -15.60
N HIS A 48 -16.82 -0.30 -15.64
CA HIS A 48 -16.93 -1.55 -16.40
C HIS A 48 -16.50 -1.42 -17.88
N ALA A 49 -16.84 -0.31 -18.53
CA ALA A 49 -16.47 -0.07 -19.93
C ALA A 49 -14.94 0.02 -20.10
N TRP A 50 -14.27 0.74 -19.19
CA TRP A 50 -12.82 0.83 -19.21
C TRP A 50 -12.16 -0.52 -18.87
N LEU A 51 -12.67 -1.23 -17.86
CA LEU A 51 -12.14 -2.55 -17.47
C LEU A 51 -12.13 -3.52 -18.65
N LYS A 52 -13.27 -3.64 -19.36
CA LYS A 52 -13.36 -4.48 -20.57
C LYS A 52 -12.46 -4.00 -21.68
N LYS A 53 -12.45 -2.68 -21.96
CA LYS A 53 -11.62 -2.09 -23.02
C LYS A 53 -10.13 -2.34 -22.80
N ASN A 54 -9.69 -2.41 -21.55
CA ASN A 54 -8.28 -2.62 -21.19
C ASN A 54 -7.99 -4.09 -20.81
N ASN A 55 -8.84 -5.03 -21.23
CA ASN A 55 -8.67 -6.46 -20.99
C ASN A 55 -8.36 -6.80 -19.51
N VAL A 56 -8.98 -6.07 -18.57
CA VAL A 56 -8.91 -6.42 -17.15
C VAL A 56 -9.77 -7.67 -16.95
N THR A 57 -9.17 -8.72 -16.41
CA THR A 57 -9.85 -9.98 -16.11
C THR A 57 -9.91 -10.24 -14.60
N HIS A 58 -8.99 -9.63 -13.85
CA HIS A 58 -8.87 -9.81 -12.42
C HIS A 58 -8.90 -8.47 -11.67
N ILE A 59 -9.51 -8.46 -10.50
CA ILE A 59 -9.59 -7.28 -9.64
C ILE A 59 -9.17 -7.66 -8.21
N LEU A 60 -8.11 -7.01 -7.72
CA LEU A 60 -7.67 -7.10 -6.34
C LEU A 60 -8.18 -5.89 -5.55
N THR A 61 -9.19 -6.15 -4.72
CA THR A 61 -9.81 -5.15 -3.85
C THR A 61 -9.15 -5.19 -2.47
N VAL A 62 -8.50 -4.08 -2.08
CA VAL A 62 -7.84 -3.93 -0.77
C VAL A 62 -8.66 -3.00 0.12
N ALA A 63 -9.89 -3.43 0.42
CA ALA A 63 -10.88 -2.76 1.24
C ALA A 63 -12.10 -3.69 1.49
N ALA A 64 -12.96 -3.32 2.44
CA ALA A 64 -14.23 -3.98 2.73
C ALA A 64 -15.31 -3.72 1.65
N PHE A 65 -15.06 -4.04 0.38
CA PHE A 65 -16.04 -3.91 -0.69
C PHE A 65 -16.45 -5.28 -1.24
N ARG A 66 -17.72 -5.40 -1.63
CA ARG A 66 -18.19 -6.54 -2.41
C ARG A 66 -17.77 -6.35 -3.88
N PRO A 67 -17.47 -7.45 -4.60
CA PRO A 67 -17.31 -7.41 -6.04
C PRO A 67 -18.45 -6.67 -6.74
N LEU A 68 -18.11 -5.72 -7.62
CA LEU A 68 -19.11 -4.93 -8.37
C LEU A 68 -19.72 -5.71 -9.52
N TYR A 69 -18.92 -6.55 -10.17
CA TYR A 69 -19.34 -7.37 -11.32
C TYR A 69 -18.81 -8.81 -11.17
N PRO A 70 -19.26 -9.55 -10.15
CA PRO A 70 -18.72 -10.88 -9.80
C PRO A 70 -18.80 -11.90 -10.95
N GLU A 71 -19.78 -11.76 -11.85
CA GLU A 71 -19.95 -12.64 -13.01
C GLU A 71 -19.00 -12.33 -14.18
N LEU A 72 -18.26 -11.22 -14.13
CA LEU A 72 -17.46 -10.72 -15.26
C LEU A 72 -15.96 -10.68 -15.00
N PHE A 73 -15.54 -10.65 -13.74
CA PHE A 73 -14.13 -10.61 -13.37
C PHE A 73 -13.86 -11.56 -12.22
N THR A 74 -12.64 -12.06 -12.14
CA THR A 74 -12.18 -12.82 -10.98
C THR A 74 -11.72 -11.85 -9.90
N TYR A 75 -12.27 -11.98 -8.70
CA TYR A 75 -11.94 -11.09 -7.59
C TYR A 75 -11.08 -11.77 -6.54
N LYS A 76 -10.19 -10.97 -5.95
CA LYS A 76 -9.63 -11.23 -4.63
C LYS A 76 -9.90 -10.03 -3.74
N VAL A 77 -10.45 -10.28 -2.55
CA VAL A 77 -10.77 -9.23 -1.58
C VAL A 77 -9.91 -9.41 -0.34
N ILE A 78 -9.05 -8.42 -0.08
CA ILE A 78 -8.30 -8.28 1.16
C ILE A 78 -9.03 -7.21 1.99
N ASN A 79 -9.78 -7.66 2.99
CA ASN A 79 -10.53 -6.78 3.85
C ASN A 79 -9.60 -6.14 4.89
N VAL A 80 -9.31 -4.86 4.72
CA VAL A 80 -8.47 -4.08 5.62
C VAL A 80 -8.85 -2.60 5.60
N ASP A 81 -8.83 -1.97 6.77
CA ASP A 81 -9.02 -0.53 6.92
C ASP A 81 -7.73 0.24 6.60
N ASP A 82 -7.85 1.54 6.36
CA ASP A 82 -6.69 2.41 6.12
C ASP A 82 -6.20 3.04 7.43
N LYS A 83 -5.85 2.19 8.38
CA LYS A 83 -5.34 2.59 9.69
C LYS A 83 -3.92 2.06 9.85
N ASP A 84 -3.13 2.74 10.68
CA ASP A 84 -1.72 2.44 10.91
C ASP A 84 -1.45 1.18 11.76
N HIS A 85 -2.46 0.68 12.47
CA HIS A 85 -2.41 -0.56 13.25
C HIS A 85 -2.97 -1.77 12.51
N GLU A 86 -3.49 -1.60 11.29
CA GLU A 86 -3.99 -2.71 10.49
C GLU A 86 -2.84 -3.52 9.90
N ASN A 87 -2.98 -4.84 9.82
CA ASN A 87 -1.94 -5.72 9.30
C ASN A 87 -2.18 -6.07 7.82
N LEU A 88 -1.37 -5.49 6.94
CA LEU A 88 -1.28 -5.85 5.52
C LEU A 88 -0.08 -6.76 5.21
N LEU A 89 0.95 -6.79 6.06
CA LEU A 89 2.17 -7.58 5.88
C LEU A 89 1.86 -9.05 5.63
N ASP A 90 1.00 -9.64 6.46
CA ASP A 90 0.60 -11.05 6.37
C ASP A 90 -0.13 -11.40 5.06
N ARG A 91 -0.61 -10.37 4.35
CA ARG A 91 -1.39 -10.52 3.11
C ARG A 91 -0.55 -10.26 1.86
N PHE A 92 0.70 -9.84 1.99
CA PHE A 92 1.55 -9.52 0.83
C PHE A 92 1.83 -10.73 -0.04
N ASP A 93 2.18 -11.88 0.54
CA ASP A 93 2.48 -13.09 -0.24
C ASP A 93 1.25 -13.57 -1.02
N GLU A 94 0.10 -13.62 -0.35
CA GLU A 94 -1.18 -14.00 -0.96
C GLU A 94 -1.61 -13.02 -2.08
N ALA A 95 -1.34 -11.72 -1.93
CA ALA A 95 -1.60 -10.72 -2.95
C ALA A 95 -0.64 -10.87 -4.14
N ASN A 96 0.64 -11.10 -3.87
CA ASN A 96 1.67 -11.30 -4.90
C ASN A 96 1.37 -12.52 -5.75
N ASP A 97 0.98 -13.63 -5.13
CA ASP A 97 0.59 -14.85 -5.83
C ASP A 97 -0.59 -14.61 -6.77
N PHE A 98 -1.62 -13.89 -6.31
CA PHE A 98 -2.76 -13.54 -7.13
C PHE A 98 -2.35 -12.66 -8.33
N ILE A 99 -1.50 -11.65 -8.12
CA ILE A 99 -1.02 -10.78 -9.21
C ILE A 99 -0.18 -11.59 -10.22
N ARG A 100 0.76 -12.42 -9.73
CA ARG A 100 1.64 -13.22 -10.60
C ARG A 100 0.87 -14.23 -11.44
N ALA A 101 -0.12 -14.91 -10.88
CA ALA A 101 -0.95 -15.88 -11.61
C ALA A 101 -1.59 -15.26 -12.86
N VAL A 102 -2.05 -14.01 -12.76
CA VAL A 102 -2.60 -13.25 -13.90
C VAL A 102 -1.54 -12.94 -14.95
N LEU A 103 -0.35 -12.52 -14.52
CA LEU A 103 0.73 -12.13 -15.43
C LEU A 103 1.43 -13.32 -16.10
N GLU A 104 1.51 -14.47 -15.43
CA GLU A 104 2.11 -15.69 -15.98
C GLU A 104 1.23 -16.36 -17.03
N GLY A 105 -0.10 -16.21 -16.93
CA GLY A 105 -1.04 -16.62 -17.98
C GLY A 105 -0.73 -16.01 -19.35
N LYS A 106 -0.15 -14.80 -19.38
CA LYS A 106 0.24 -14.11 -20.63
C LYS A 106 1.44 -14.72 -21.34
N LYS A 107 2.38 -15.31 -20.59
CA LYS A 107 3.70 -15.73 -21.16
C LYS A 107 3.60 -16.98 -22.04
N LYS A 108 2.56 -17.80 -21.86
CA LYS A 108 2.39 -19.06 -22.58
C LYS A 108 2.05 -18.89 -24.07
N GLU A 109 1.55 -17.73 -24.50
CA GLU A 109 1.23 -17.49 -25.92
C GLU A 109 2.47 -17.18 -26.79
N GLY A 110 3.59 -16.76 -26.20
CA GLY A 110 4.79 -16.32 -26.95
C GLY A 110 5.79 -17.41 -27.32
N GLU A 111 5.76 -18.57 -26.66
CA GLU A 111 6.75 -19.65 -26.83
C GLU A 111 6.17 -20.96 -27.37
N GLN A 112 4.87 -21.00 -27.73
CA GLN A 112 4.22 -22.23 -28.19
C GLN A 112 4.40 -22.44 -29.70
N LYS A 113 5.59 -22.91 -30.10
CA LYS A 113 5.76 -23.66 -31.36
C LYS A 113 5.21 -25.09 -31.18
N ARG A 114 4.10 -25.36 -31.87
CA ARG A 114 3.75 -26.62 -32.56
C ARG A 114 4.00 -27.92 -31.77
N GLY A 115 3.04 -28.28 -30.93
CA GLY A 115 2.87 -29.65 -30.42
C GLY A 115 1.38 -29.95 -30.29
N GLU A 116 0.88 -30.85 -31.15
CA GLU A 116 -0.47 -31.39 -31.10
C GLU A 116 -0.59 -32.31 -29.88
N GLY A 117 -1.55 -32.07 -28.98
CA GLY A 117 -1.87 -33.03 -27.94
C GLY A 117 -2.59 -32.47 -26.70
N LYS A 118 -3.89 -32.73 -26.66
CA LYS A 118 -4.81 -32.75 -25.49
C LYS A 118 -5.25 -31.41 -24.92
N GLU A 119 -6.34 -30.93 -25.52
CA GLU A 119 -7.33 -30.07 -24.89
C GLU A 119 -8.11 -30.90 -23.85
N GLU A 120 -7.99 -30.58 -22.57
CA GLU A 120 -8.99 -30.93 -21.53
C GLU A 120 -8.69 -30.07 -20.28
N GLU A 121 -9.60 -29.12 -20.02
CA GLU A 121 -9.88 -28.41 -18.75
C GLU A 121 -8.78 -27.51 -18.09
N ASP A 122 -8.39 -26.41 -18.75
CA ASP A 122 -7.75 -25.27 -18.05
C ASP A 122 -8.26 -23.91 -18.60
N GLU A 123 -9.58 -23.71 -18.59
CA GLU A 123 -10.24 -22.46 -19.03
C GLU A 123 -10.04 -21.26 -18.06
N MET A 124 -9.18 -21.37 -17.03
CA MET A 124 -9.05 -20.34 -16.00
C MET A 124 -7.64 -19.71 -15.86
N ARG A 125 -6.75 -19.90 -16.83
CA ARG A 125 -5.44 -19.21 -16.85
C ARG A 125 -5.41 -18.09 -17.89
N GLY A 126 -6.30 -17.11 -17.68
CA GLY A 126 -6.59 -16.06 -18.64
C GLY A 126 -5.44 -15.11 -18.94
N ASN A 127 -5.17 -14.91 -20.23
CA ASN A 127 -4.36 -13.84 -20.80
C ASN A 127 -5.03 -12.48 -20.55
N GLY A 128 -4.76 -11.85 -19.40
CA GLY A 128 -5.48 -10.63 -19.00
C GLY A 128 -4.69 -9.71 -18.07
N ASN A 129 -5.30 -8.57 -17.75
CA ASN A 129 -4.74 -7.54 -16.88
C ASN A 129 -5.43 -7.58 -15.50
N ILE A 130 -4.75 -7.02 -14.51
CA ILE A 130 -5.26 -6.88 -13.15
C ILE A 130 -5.39 -5.40 -12.76
N LEU A 131 -6.52 -5.07 -12.13
CA LEU A 131 -6.69 -3.80 -11.41
C LEU A 131 -6.54 -4.04 -9.91
N ILE A 132 -5.63 -3.32 -9.27
CA ILE A 132 -5.48 -3.24 -7.82
C ILE A 132 -6.12 -1.94 -7.35
N HIS A 133 -7.10 -2.01 -6.45
CA HIS A 133 -7.78 -0.80 -5.98
C HIS A 133 -8.16 -0.87 -4.50
N CYS A 134 -8.40 0.31 -3.92
CA CYS A 134 -9.03 0.46 -2.61
C CYS A 134 -10.09 1.56 -2.71
N ARG A 135 -10.37 2.30 -1.63
CA ARG A 135 -11.30 3.44 -1.67
C ARG A 135 -10.76 4.60 -2.52
N HIS A 136 -9.55 5.07 -2.23
CA HIS A 136 -8.96 6.28 -2.86
C HIS A 136 -7.79 5.98 -3.80
N GLY A 137 -7.33 4.72 -3.85
CA GLY A 137 -6.14 4.36 -4.63
C GLY A 137 -4.85 5.03 -4.14
N LYS A 138 -4.75 5.38 -2.84
CA LYS A 138 -3.62 6.17 -2.29
C LYS A 138 -2.74 5.41 -1.29
N SER A 139 -3.32 4.57 -0.46
CA SER A 139 -2.62 3.95 0.68
C SER A 139 -2.63 2.42 0.59
N ARG A 140 -3.74 1.75 0.95
CA ARG A 140 -3.88 0.28 0.93
C ARG A 140 -3.46 -0.40 -0.38
N SER A 141 -4.12 -0.05 -1.49
CA SER A 141 -3.81 -0.64 -2.80
C SER A 141 -2.39 -0.30 -3.26
N ALA A 142 -1.94 0.94 -3.04
CA ALA A 142 -0.57 1.35 -3.35
C ALA A 142 0.47 0.55 -2.56
N THR A 143 0.18 0.23 -1.29
CA THR A 143 1.04 -0.59 -0.43
C THR A 143 1.20 -1.99 -1.00
N VAL A 144 0.09 -2.64 -1.35
CA VAL A 144 0.11 -3.98 -1.98
C VAL A 144 0.84 -3.94 -3.34
N THR A 145 0.64 -2.88 -4.13
CA THR A 145 1.38 -2.69 -5.39
C THR A 145 2.89 -2.54 -5.13
N CYS A 146 3.31 -1.82 -4.09
CA CYS A 146 4.71 -1.72 -3.72
C CYS A 146 5.29 -3.08 -3.32
N ALA A 147 4.61 -3.84 -2.46
CA ALA A 147 5.03 -5.17 -2.05
C ALA A 147 5.22 -6.11 -3.25
N PHE A 148 4.34 -6.03 -4.24
CA PHE A 148 4.48 -6.76 -5.50
C PHE A 148 5.73 -6.35 -6.29
N LEU A 149 5.99 -5.04 -6.45
CA LEU A 149 7.18 -4.57 -7.14
C LEU A 149 8.47 -4.97 -6.42
N MET A 150 8.47 -4.94 -5.08
CA MET A 150 9.59 -5.42 -4.26
C MET A 150 9.84 -6.91 -4.51
N HIS A 151 8.79 -7.73 -4.46
CA HIS A 151 8.91 -9.17 -4.70
C HIS A 151 9.35 -9.50 -6.13
N LYS A 152 8.78 -8.83 -7.14
CA LYS A 152 9.06 -9.11 -8.56
C LYS A 152 10.47 -8.67 -8.98
N TYR A 153 10.97 -7.56 -8.44
CA TYR A 153 12.19 -6.89 -8.93
C TYR A 153 13.30 -6.77 -7.90
N GLY A 154 13.10 -7.24 -6.67
CA GLY A 154 14.07 -7.07 -5.58
C GLY A 154 14.26 -5.61 -5.16
N LEU A 155 13.25 -4.74 -5.36
CA LEU A 155 13.33 -3.33 -4.95
C LEU A 155 13.26 -3.20 -3.43
N CYS A 156 13.97 -2.22 -2.88
CA CYS A 156 13.72 -1.77 -1.51
C CYS A 156 12.36 -1.06 -1.42
N ALA A 157 11.80 -0.94 -0.21
CA ALA A 157 10.49 -0.33 0.01
C ALA A 157 10.41 1.12 -0.50
N GLU A 158 11.52 1.86 -0.41
CA GLU A 158 11.59 3.25 -0.86
C GLU A 158 11.54 3.35 -2.39
N ASP A 159 12.31 2.52 -3.10
CA ASP A 159 12.36 2.51 -4.56
C ASP A 159 11.05 2.01 -5.16
N ALA A 160 10.42 1.00 -4.54
CA ALA A 160 9.10 0.53 -4.93
C ALA A 160 8.06 1.66 -4.81
N LEU A 161 8.06 2.39 -3.69
CA LEU A 161 7.15 3.52 -3.50
C LEU A 161 7.40 4.64 -4.50
N LYS A 162 8.67 5.04 -4.70
CA LYS A 162 9.05 6.05 -5.70
C LYS A 162 8.55 5.67 -7.09
N ARG A 163 8.69 4.40 -7.47
CA ARG A 163 8.23 3.89 -8.77
C ARG A 163 6.71 3.99 -8.94
N VAL A 164 5.93 3.69 -7.91
CA VAL A 164 4.46 3.91 -7.95
C VAL A 164 4.13 5.42 -8.00
N GLN A 165 4.86 6.23 -7.24
CA GLN A 165 4.67 7.69 -7.17
C GLN A 165 4.96 8.42 -8.49
N GLN A 166 5.81 7.87 -9.36
CA GLN A 166 6.03 8.38 -10.72
C GLN A 166 4.79 8.30 -11.61
N ARG A 167 3.81 7.46 -11.24
CA ARG A 167 2.60 7.22 -12.04
C ARG A 167 1.35 7.75 -11.36
N ARG A 168 1.27 7.66 -10.03
CA ARG A 168 0.10 8.09 -9.25
C ARG A 168 0.53 8.76 -7.95
N ALA A 169 -0.13 9.85 -7.56
CA ALA A 169 0.08 10.51 -6.27
C ALA A 169 -0.41 9.64 -5.11
N VAL A 170 0.47 8.75 -4.63
CA VAL A 170 0.21 7.81 -3.54
C VAL A 170 0.97 8.21 -2.26
N CYS A 171 0.36 7.90 -1.13
CA CYS A 171 0.95 8.09 0.18
C CYS A 171 0.39 7.03 1.14
N PRO A 172 1.01 5.84 1.23
CA PRO A 172 0.71 4.88 2.28
C PRO A 172 0.81 5.51 3.67
N ASN A 173 -0.05 5.07 4.58
CA ASN A 173 0.03 5.47 5.98
C ASN A 173 1.34 4.96 6.63
N ASN A 174 1.67 5.47 7.81
CA ASN A 174 2.93 5.16 8.49
C ASN A 174 3.05 3.67 8.89
N GLY A 175 1.94 3.02 9.27
CA GLY A 175 1.91 1.59 9.57
C GLY A 175 2.28 0.74 8.38
N PHE A 176 1.66 1.01 7.23
CA PHE A 176 1.95 0.31 5.99
C PHE A 176 3.37 0.58 5.47
N ARG A 177 3.92 1.77 5.69
CA ARG A 177 5.33 2.05 5.39
C ARG A 177 6.29 1.21 6.24
N ARG A 178 6.00 1.04 7.53
CA ARG A 178 6.78 0.15 8.40
C ARG A 178 6.68 -1.30 7.94
N GLN A 179 5.48 -1.77 7.61
CA GLN A 179 5.26 -3.13 7.11
C GLN A 179 5.97 -3.39 5.77
N LEU A 180 6.04 -2.40 4.87
CA LEU A 180 6.87 -2.54 3.65
C LEU A 180 8.36 -2.68 4.01
N LYS A 181 8.85 -1.98 5.03
CA LYS A 181 10.24 -2.12 5.50
C LYS A 181 10.50 -3.47 6.18
N GLU A 182 9.53 -4.01 6.92
CA GLU A 182 9.60 -5.36 7.47
C GLU A 182 9.59 -6.41 6.35
N TYR A 183 8.74 -6.23 5.35
CA TYR A 183 8.72 -7.10 4.17
C TYR A 183 10.04 -7.06 3.38
N GLU A 184 10.69 -5.89 3.30
CA GLU A 184 12.03 -5.75 2.71
C GLU A 184 13.05 -6.64 3.43
N LYS A 185 13.07 -6.63 4.78
CA LYS A 185 13.95 -7.50 5.57
C LYS A 185 13.65 -8.98 5.33
N LYS A 186 12.35 -9.35 5.33
CA LYS A 186 11.89 -10.71 5.03
C LYS A 186 12.39 -11.19 3.67
N LEU A 187 12.26 -10.38 2.62
CA LEU A 187 12.73 -10.73 1.27
C LEU A 187 14.25 -10.89 1.17
N ARG A 188 15.02 -10.23 2.04
CA ARG A 188 16.49 -10.32 2.10
C ARG A 188 16.98 -11.50 2.95
N GLY A 189 16.07 -12.23 3.61
CA GLY A 189 16.41 -13.31 4.54
C GLY A 189 16.99 -12.81 5.86
N GLU A 190 16.73 -11.55 6.22
CA GLU A 190 17.22 -10.93 7.46
C GLU A 190 16.22 -11.14 8.61
N GLU A 191 15.84 -12.41 8.88
CA GLU A 191 15.00 -12.77 10.04
C GLU A 191 15.86 -13.05 11.29
N GLY A 192 15.62 -12.29 12.38
CA GLY A 192 16.23 -12.42 13.72
C GLY A 192 17.22 -11.28 14.05
N GLU A 193 17.09 -10.49 15.12
CA GLU A 193 16.78 -10.85 16.51
C GLU A 193 15.73 -9.86 17.10
N GLU A 194 14.59 -10.38 17.57
CA GLU A 194 13.85 -9.69 18.63
C GLU A 194 14.57 -10.02 19.94
N GLY A 195 15.30 -9.06 20.50
CA GLY A 195 15.87 -9.18 21.82
C GLY A 195 14.76 -9.33 22.85
N GLU A 196 14.69 -10.51 23.49
CA GLU A 196 14.11 -10.64 24.82
C GLU A 196 14.93 -9.76 25.78
N GLU A 197 14.47 -8.54 26.07
CA GLU A 197 14.84 -7.92 27.34
C GLU A 197 13.96 -8.50 28.44
N GLY A 198 14.55 -9.51 29.09
CA GLY A 198 13.98 -10.20 30.22
C GLY A 198 13.60 -9.26 31.35
N LYS A 199 12.38 -9.47 31.87
CA LYS A 199 12.07 -9.17 33.26
C LYS A 199 12.94 -10.04 34.17
N GLY A 200 13.83 -9.43 34.94
CA GLY A 200 14.53 -10.14 36.02
C GLY A 200 15.60 -9.27 36.69
N GLY A 201 15.32 -8.79 37.90
CA GLY A 201 16.31 -8.09 38.71
C GLY A 201 15.71 -7.19 39.78
N ALA A 202 14.88 -7.76 40.66
CA ALA A 202 14.64 -7.15 41.96
C ALA A 202 15.73 -7.67 42.91
N GLU A 203 16.63 -6.79 43.35
CA GLU A 203 17.47 -7.04 44.53
C GLU A 203 17.33 -5.83 45.45
N GLY A 204 16.83 -6.11 46.65
CA GLY A 204 16.73 -5.18 47.76
C GLY A 204 17.94 -5.29 48.70
N ASP A 205 18.22 -4.16 49.32
CA ASP A 205 18.63 -3.93 50.71
C ASP A 205 19.66 -4.86 51.38
N GLY A 206 20.80 -4.26 51.71
CA GLY A 206 21.80 -4.78 52.64
C GLY A 206 22.70 -3.67 53.18
N GLU A 207 22.24 -2.99 54.22
CA GLU A 207 22.96 -2.00 55.03
C GLU A 207 24.12 -2.62 55.83
N VAL A 208 25.22 -1.88 56.05
CA VAL A 208 25.91 -1.64 57.35
C VAL A 208 27.35 -1.11 57.16
N GLY A 209 27.61 0.08 57.71
CA GLY A 209 28.71 0.25 58.68
C GLY A 209 29.99 1.00 58.29
N GLY A 210 29.96 2.33 58.40
CA GLY A 210 30.91 3.15 59.19
C GLY A 210 32.37 3.35 58.74
N LYS A 211 32.79 4.61 58.55
CA LYS A 211 33.45 5.46 59.58
C LYS A 211 34.29 6.62 58.96
N ALA A 212 33.86 7.84 59.28
CA ALA A 212 34.56 9.09 59.61
C ALA A 212 35.80 9.61 58.83
N ARG A 213 35.70 10.89 58.41
CA ARG A 213 36.56 12.07 58.70
C ARG A 213 35.93 13.28 57.96
N GLU A 214 35.42 14.34 58.62
CA GLU A 214 36.13 15.56 59.10
C GLU A 214 37.08 16.12 58.01
N ASP A 215 36.96 17.33 57.45
CA ASP A 215 36.64 18.65 58.01
C ASP A 215 36.16 19.62 56.90
N GLY A 216 35.57 20.78 57.27
CA GLY A 216 35.72 21.99 56.45
C GLY A 216 34.48 22.90 56.35
N GLU A 217 34.42 23.88 57.24
CA GLU A 217 33.46 24.99 57.33
C GLU A 217 33.53 25.94 56.13
N GLY A 218 32.45 26.69 55.86
CA GLY A 218 32.48 27.77 54.86
C GLY A 218 31.15 28.42 54.50
N GLU A 219 30.57 29.14 55.46
CA GLU A 219 29.80 30.39 55.36
C GLU A 219 28.57 30.58 54.44
N GLU A 220 27.65 31.33 55.06
CA GLU A 220 26.35 31.83 54.64
C GLU A 220 26.42 32.94 53.59
N ALA A 221 25.38 33.06 52.77
CA ALA A 221 24.83 34.36 52.40
C ALA A 221 23.38 34.20 51.91
N GLU A 222 22.47 34.80 52.67
CA GLU A 222 21.09 35.07 52.32
C GLU A 222 21.00 36.03 51.12
N GLY A 223 19.89 35.96 50.38
CA GLY A 223 19.64 36.81 49.22
C GLY A 223 18.20 36.72 48.74
N GLU A 224 17.36 37.54 49.35
CA GLU A 224 15.93 37.76 49.11
C GLU A 224 15.51 38.10 47.66
N THR A 225 14.34 37.56 47.29
CA THR A 225 13.17 38.21 46.63
C THR A 225 13.30 38.96 45.29
N ALA A 226 12.39 38.63 44.37
CA ALA A 226 11.19 39.44 44.02
C ALA A 226 10.90 39.51 42.51
N ALA A 227 9.59 39.31 42.21
CA ALA A 227 8.82 39.75 41.04
C ALA A 227 9.04 39.06 39.68
#